data_AF-A0A2X0KHL4-F1
#
_entry.id   AF-A0A2X0KHL4-F1
#
_cell.length_a   1.000
_cell.length_b   1.000
_cell.length_c   1.000
_cell.angle_alpha   90.00
_cell.angle_beta   90.00
_cell.angle_gamma   90.00
#
_symmetry.space_group_name_H-M   'P 1'
#
loop_
_entity.id
_entity.type
_entity.pdbx_description
1 polymer ?
#
loop_
_entity_poly.entity_id
_entity_poly.type
_entity_poly.pdbx_seq_one_letter_code
_entity_poly.pdbx_strand_id
1 'polypeptide(L)'
;MSPAPPANDGGLPEWLRAVAETALPRERLDGARIDRGGSHDVVLLPGVAVVRIARTPTAEAELARNVELLRRLAALDLPFAVPEPLSAIVTAEGRTGVALSWLDGAPTARGEGGDP
;
A
#
# COMPACT_ATOMS: atom_id res chain seq x y z
N MET A 1 4.36 15.42 -22.01
CA MET A 1 3.58 14.20 -21.77
C MET A 1 4.58 13.08 -21.54
N SER A 2 5.00 12.82 -20.30
CA SER A 2 5.91 11.71 -20.01
C SER A 2 5.14 10.39 -20.16
N PRO A 3 5.73 9.36 -20.79
CA PRO A 3 5.09 8.06 -20.87
C PRO A 3 4.91 7.49 -19.46
N ALA A 4 3.74 6.89 -19.22
CA ALA A 4 3.54 6.06 -18.03
C ALA A 4 4.64 4.98 -18.00
N PRO A 5 5.22 4.67 -16.82
CA PRO A 5 6.20 3.61 -16.73
C PRO A 5 5.61 2.30 -17.28
N PRO A 6 6.41 1.46 -17.95
CA PRO A 6 5.92 0.23 -18.53
C PRO A 6 5.25 -0.62 -17.44
N ALA A 7 4.06 -1.15 -17.75
CA ALA A 7 3.46 -2.19 -16.92
C ALA A 7 4.48 -3.33 -16.84
N ASN A 8 4.82 -3.73 -15.62
CA ASN A 8 5.76 -4.81 -15.41
C ASN A 8 5.02 -6.12 -15.76
N ASP A 9 5.25 -6.66 -16.96
CA ASP A 9 4.57 -7.86 -17.48
C ASP A 9 5.01 -9.17 -16.77
N GLY A 10 5.91 -9.08 -15.80
CA GLY A 10 6.24 -10.16 -14.88
C GLY A 10 5.29 -10.11 -13.68
N GLY A 11 4.39 -11.08 -13.57
CA GLY A 11 3.41 -11.16 -12.48
C GLY A 11 4.02 -11.03 -11.07
N LEU A 12 3.16 -10.80 -10.08
CA LEU A 12 3.57 -10.65 -8.68
C LEU A 12 4.51 -11.81 -8.24
N PRO A 13 5.71 -11.50 -7.72
CA PRO A 13 6.53 -12.47 -6.99
C PRO A 13 5.70 -13.23 -5.96
N GLU A 14 5.95 -14.52 -5.82
CA GLU A 14 5.15 -15.43 -5.00
C GLU A 14 4.94 -14.92 -3.56
N TRP A 15 6.01 -14.43 -2.92
CA TRP A 15 5.91 -13.89 -1.57
C TRP A 15 5.09 -12.59 -1.48
N LEU A 16 5.11 -11.73 -2.52
CA LEU A 16 4.26 -10.53 -2.57
C LEU A 16 2.79 -10.92 -2.74
N ARG A 17 2.55 -11.90 -3.61
CA ARG A 17 1.23 -12.49 -3.82
C ARG A 17 0.69 -13.09 -2.53
N ALA A 18 1.46 -13.92 -1.83
CA ALA A 18 1.03 -14.59 -0.61
C ALA A 18 0.58 -13.59 0.48
N VAL A 19 1.34 -12.52 0.69
CA VAL A 19 0.95 -11.46 1.64
C VAL A 19 -0.31 -10.73 1.17
N ALA A 20 -0.41 -10.39 -0.12
CA ALA A 20 -1.58 -9.69 -0.65
C ALA A 20 -2.86 -10.54 -0.61
N GLU A 21 -2.80 -11.83 -0.96
CA GLU A 21 -3.92 -12.77 -0.88
C GLU A 21 -4.33 -13.01 0.58
N THR A 22 -3.37 -13.03 1.51
CA THR A 22 -3.67 -13.12 2.95
C THR A 22 -4.36 -11.85 3.46
N ALA A 23 -3.94 -10.67 3.00
CA ALA A 23 -4.53 -9.39 3.40
C ALA A 23 -5.90 -9.15 2.76
N LEU A 24 -6.13 -9.66 1.55
CA LEU A 24 -7.34 -9.46 0.74
C LEU A 24 -7.91 -10.80 0.24
N PRO A 25 -8.38 -11.70 1.13
CA PRO A 25 -8.74 -13.07 0.77
C PRO A 25 -9.96 -13.19 -0.15
N ARG A 26 -10.69 -12.09 -0.38
CA ARG A 26 -11.85 -12.05 -1.28
C ARG A 26 -11.58 -11.31 -2.58
N GLU A 27 -10.42 -10.68 -2.72
CA GLU A 27 -10.07 -9.91 -3.90
C GLU A 27 -9.24 -10.74 -4.86
N ARG A 28 -9.45 -10.51 -6.15
CA ARG A 28 -8.62 -11.04 -7.20
C ARG A 28 -7.48 -10.07 -7.50
N LEU A 29 -6.25 -10.57 -7.62
CA LEU A 29 -5.06 -9.76 -7.88
C LEU A 29 -4.77 -9.55 -9.38
N ASP A 30 -5.74 -9.76 -10.25
CA ASP A 30 -5.59 -9.53 -11.69
C ASP A 30 -5.35 -8.04 -11.96
N GLY A 31 -4.32 -7.73 -12.75
CA GLY A 31 -3.94 -6.35 -13.03
C GLY A 31 -3.24 -5.63 -11.88
N ALA A 32 -2.91 -6.34 -10.79
CA ALA A 32 -2.11 -5.80 -9.71
C ALA A 32 -0.73 -5.34 -10.21
N ARG A 33 -0.26 -4.21 -9.69
CA ARG A 33 1.04 -3.64 -10.01
C ARG A 33 1.92 -3.63 -8.78
N ILE A 34 3.23 -3.58 -8.97
CA ILE A 34 4.20 -3.48 -7.89
C ILE A 34 4.80 -2.09 -7.93
N ASP A 35 4.89 -1.45 -6.78
CA ASP A 35 5.74 -0.30 -6.55
C ASP A 35 6.70 -0.56 -5.38
N ARG A 36 7.83 0.15 -5.34
CA ARG A 36 8.87 -0.05 -4.33
C ARG A 36 9.35 1.26 -3.75
N GLY A 37 9.11 1.43 -2.46
CA GLY A 37 9.75 2.46 -1.64
C GLY A 37 11.00 1.94 -0.92
N GLY A 38 11.67 2.85 -0.22
CA GLY A 38 12.83 2.49 0.62
C GLY A 38 12.49 1.53 1.76
N SER A 39 11.29 1.64 2.32
CA SER A 39 10.87 0.88 3.51
C SER A 39 9.81 -0.19 3.22
N HIS A 40 9.12 -0.12 2.09
CA HIS A 40 8.00 -1.00 1.76
C HIS A 40 8.03 -1.43 0.29
N ASP A 41 7.67 -2.67 0.03
CA ASP A 41 7.16 -3.11 -1.26
C ASP A 41 5.63 -2.90 -1.23
N VAL A 42 5.05 -2.52 -2.35
CA VAL A 42 3.63 -2.15 -2.42
C VAL A 42 2.98 -2.92 -3.57
N VAL A 43 1.90 -3.63 -3.27
CA VAL A 43 1.01 -4.19 -4.28
C VAL A 43 -0.16 -3.24 -4.46
N LEU A 44 -0.27 -2.67 -5.65
CA LEU A 44 -1.31 -1.73 -6.05
C LEU A 44 -2.41 -2.50 -6.78
N LEU A 45 -3.64 -2.41 -6.28
CA LEU A 45 -4.84 -2.93 -6.94
C LEU A 45 -5.75 -1.72 -7.26
N PRO A 46 -5.61 -1.12 -8.46
CA PRO A 46 -6.24 0.16 -8.79
C PRO A 46 -7.75 0.15 -8.56
N GLY A 47 -8.25 1.17 -7.85
CA GLY A 47 -9.67 1.31 -7.51
C GLY A 47 -10.16 0.38 -6.39
N VAL A 48 -9.30 -0.50 -5.86
CA VAL A 48 -9.67 -1.49 -4.83
C VAL A 48 -8.87 -1.27 -3.55
N ALA A 49 -7.56 -1.46 -3.61
CA ALA A 49 -6.72 -1.47 -2.41
C ALA A 49 -5.24 -1.24 -2.71
N VAL A 50 -4.50 -0.97 -1.64
CA VAL A 50 -3.04 -0.92 -1.62
C VAL A 50 -2.53 -1.83 -0.51
N VAL A 51 -1.76 -2.87 -0.83
CA VAL A 51 -1.11 -3.71 0.18
C VAL A 51 0.31 -3.20 0.40
N ARG A 52 0.58 -2.69 1.60
CA ARG A 52 1.92 -2.25 2.01
C ARG A 52 2.62 -3.34 2.79
N ILE A 53 3.82 -3.71 2.36
CA ILE A 53 4.59 -4.84 2.89
C ILE A 53 5.95 -4.36 3.35
N ALA A 54 6.28 -4.58 4.63
CA ALA A 54 7.51 -4.10 5.23
C ALA A 54 8.74 -4.79 4.63
N ARG A 55 9.77 -4.00 4.27
CA ARG A 55 11.06 -4.49 3.74
C ARG A 55 12.16 -4.51 4.78
N THR A 56 12.02 -3.69 5.81
CA THR A 56 13.05 -3.49 6.83
C THR A 56 12.48 -3.83 8.21
N PRO A 57 13.33 -4.27 9.15
CA PRO A 57 12.89 -4.54 10.53
C PRO A 57 12.23 -3.33 11.19
N THR A 58 12.73 -2.13 10.91
CA THR A 58 12.13 -0.88 11.40
C THR A 58 10.73 -0.66 10.84
N ALA A 59 10.52 -0.88 9.53
CA ALA A 59 9.20 -0.73 8.92
C ALA A 59 8.19 -1.72 9.49
N GLU A 60 8.64 -2.96 9.76
CA GLU A 60 7.84 -3.99 10.40
C GLU A 60 7.47 -3.61 11.84
N ALA A 61 8.45 -3.17 12.64
CA ALA A 61 8.21 -2.75 14.03
C ALA A 61 7.23 -1.56 14.15
N GLU A 62 7.28 -0.63 13.20
CA GLU A 62 6.42 0.56 13.18
C GLU A 62 5.04 0.31 12.57
N LEU A 63 4.81 -0.85 11.94
CA LEU A 63 3.61 -1.09 11.15
C LEU A 63 2.34 -0.99 12.01
N ALA A 64 2.33 -1.60 13.20
CA ALA A 64 1.19 -1.56 14.11
C ALA A 64 0.82 -0.14 14.52
N ARG A 65 1.82 0.67 14.87
CA ARG A 65 1.63 2.08 15.22
C ARG A 65 1.10 2.88 14.03
N ASN A 66 1.63 2.67 12.83
CA ASN A 66 1.18 3.37 11.62
C ASN A 66 -0.26 3.02 11.23
N VAL A 67 -0.65 1.74 11.36
CA VAL A 67 -2.02 1.29 11.10
C VAL A 67 -3.00 1.92 12.09
N GLU A 68 -2.65 1.98 13.37
CA GLU A 68 -3.49 2.63 14.38
C GLU A 68 -3.59 4.14 14.15
N LEU A 69 -2.51 4.80 13.73
CA LEU A 69 -2.55 6.21 13.34
C LEU A 69 -3.51 6.44 12.17
N LEU A 70 -3.40 5.65 11.10
CA LEU A 70 -4.29 5.75 9.94
C LEU A 70 -5.75 5.53 10.32
N ARG A 71 -6.05 4.53 11.17
CA ARG A 71 -7.40 4.29 11.69
C ARG A 71 -7.94 5.52 12.43
N ARG A 72 -7.14 6.14 13.29
CA ARG A 72 -7.56 7.35 14.02
C ARG A 72 -7.78 8.54 13.10
N LEU A 73 -6.87 8.75 12.14
CA LEU A 73 -6.99 9.84 11.16
C LEU A 73 -8.21 9.68 10.28
N ALA A 74 -8.51 8.46 9.82
CA ALA A 74 -9.72 8.15 9.04
C ALA A 74 -11.03 8.42 9.80
N ALA A 75 -11.00 8.36 11.13
CA ALA A 75 -12.16 8.68 11.98
C ALA A 75 -12.35 10.19 12.21
N LEU A 76 -11.43 11.03 11.75
CA LEU A 76 -11.52 12.49 11.85
C LEU A 76 -12.16 13.07 10.59
N ASP A 77 -12.88 14.18 10.75
CA ASP A 77 -13.41 14.97 9.63
C ASP A 77 -12.32 15.88 9.06
N LEU A 78 -11.34 15.27 8.40
CA LEU A 78 -10.23 15.98 7.77
C LEU A 78 -10.65 16.54 6.40
N PRO A 79 -10.11 17.69 5.97
CA PRO A 79 -10.42 18.28 4.66
C PRO A 79 -9.78 17.51 3.49
N PHE A 80 -9.20 16.33 3.73
CA PHE A 80 -8.59 15.46 2.74
C PHE A 80 -8.76 13.99 3.13
N ALA A 81 -8.78 13.11 2.14
CA ALA A 81 -8.89 11.67 2.34
C ALA A 81 -7.60 11.08 2.91
N VAL A 82 -7.73 10.11 3.80
CA VAL A 82 -6.62 9.35 4.39
C VAL A 82 -6.86 7.85 4.13
N PRO A 83 -5.82 7.04 3.86
CA PRO A 83 -6.01 5.61 3.66
C PRO A 83 -6.55 4.92 4.91
N GLU A 84 -7.54 4.07 4.75
CA GLU A 84 -8.15 3.29 5.81
C GLU A 84 -7.61 1.86 5.81
N PRO A 85 -7.29 1.25 6.97
CA PRO A 85 -6.94 -0.16 7.02
C PRO A 85 -8.13 -1.05 6.64
N LEU A 86 -7.99 -1.82 5.56
CA LEU A 86 -8.99 -2.81 5.10
C LEU A 86 -8.77 -4.20 5.70
N SER A 87 -7.58 -4.46 6.25
CA SER A 87 -7.22 -5.73 6.87
C SER A 87 -6.60 -5.53 8.24
N ALA A 88 -6.52 -6.61 9.02
CA ALA A 88 -5.53 -6.71 10.09
C ALA A 88 -4.10 -6.71 9.50
N ILE A 89 -3.10 -6.53 10.34
CA ILE A 89 -1.72 -6.84 9.95
C ILE A 89 -1.61 -8.36 9.77
N VAL A 90 -1.05 -8.76 8.64
CA VAL A 90 -0.86 -10.16 8.27
C VAL A 90 0.62 -10.46 8.08
N THR A 91 1.00 -11.72 8.28
CA THR A 91 2.33 -12.21 7.96
C THR A 91 2.20 -13.45 7.08
N ALA A 92 2.89 -13.45 5.95
CA ALA A 92 3.00 -14.59 5.04
C ALA A 92 4.41 -14.62 4.45
N GLU A 93 4.98 -15.80 4.21
CA GLU A 93 6.35 -15.95 3.68
C GLU A 93 7.42 -15.14 4.46
N GLY A 94 7.25 -15.01 5.78
CA GLY A 94 8.15 -14.23 6.64
C GLY A 94 8.13 -12.72 6.39
N ARG A 95 7.08 -12.21 5.74
CA ARG A 95 6.88 -10.79 5.44
C ARG A 95 5.58 -10.30 6.05
N THR A 96 5.64 -9.12 6.65
CA THR A 96 4.50 -8.51 7.35
C THR A 96 3.92 -7.37 6.53
N GLY A 97 2.60 -7.32 6.39
CA GLY A 97 1.90 -6.32 5.58
C GLY A 97 0.46 -6.03 6.01
N VAL A 98 -0.14 -5.05 5.35
CA VAL A 98 -1.52 -4.59 5.61
C VAL A 98 -2.14 -4.06 4.32
N ALA A 99 -3.42 -4.34 4.09
CA ALA A 99 -4.20 -3.72 3.03
C ALA A 99 -4.81 -2.40 3.51
N LEU A 100 -4.68 -1.38 2.68
CA LEU A 100 -5.24 -0.05 2.87
C LEU A 100 -6.20 0.29 1.72
N SER A 101 -7.14 1.19 1.97
CA SER A 101 -8.05 1.69 0.93
C SER A 101 -7.27 2.38 -0.19
N TRP A 102 -7.77 2.20 -1.41
CA TRP A 102 -7.28 2.95 -2.56
C TRP A 102 -7.72 4.41 -2.45
N LEU A 103 -6.79 5.34 -2.70
CA LEU A 103 -7.10 6.75 -2.85
C LEU A 103 -6.85 7.14 -4.30
N ASP A 104 -7.88 7.70 -4.94
CA ASP A 104 -7.75 8.22 -6.30
C ASP A 104 -6.95 9.52 -6.32
N GLY A 105 -6.25 9.72 -7.44
CA GLY A 105 -5.43 10.90 -7.68
C GLY A 105 -4.07 10.53 -8.28
N ALA A 106 -3.22 11.54 -8.39
CA ALA A 106 -1.84 11.39 -8.82
C ALA A 106 -0.92 12.06 -7.79
N PRO A 107 0.26 11.50 -7.52
CA PRO A 107 1.26 12.17 -6.70
C PRO A 107 1.60 13.54 -7.28
N THR A 108 1.64 14.57 -6.44
CA THR A 108 2.16 15.89 -6.84
C THR A 108 3.65 15.78 -7.16
N ALA A 109 4.15 16.63 -8.07
CA ALA A 109 5.58 16.65 -8.35
C ALA A 109 6.37 17.08 -7.11
N ARG A 110 7.63 16.65 -7.03
CA ARG A 110 8.51 17.02 -5.93
C ARG A 110 8.68 18.55 -5.91
N GLY A 111 8.36 19.17 -4.77
CA GLY A 111 8.47 20.63 -4.59
C GLY A 111 7.15 21.39 -4.81
N GLU A 112 6.07 20.71 -5.19
CA GLU A 112 4.76 21.33 -5.42
C GLU A 112 3.75 21.02 -4.29
N GLY A 113 4.21 20.43 -3.19
CA GLY A 113 3.37 19.95 -2.07
C GLY A 113 2.83 21.02 -1.10
N GLY A 114 2.95 22.30 -1.43
CA GLY A 114 2.62 23.42 -0.53
C GLY A 114 3.81 23.95 0.27
N ASP A 115 3.68 25.17 0.79
CA ASP A 115 4.73 25.89 1.52
C ASP A 115 5.11 25.18 2.85
N PRO A 116 6.39 25.22 3.28
CA PRO A 116 6.90 24.53 4.46
C PRO A 116 6.40 25.10 5.80
#